data_AF-A0A3Q7IQJ2-F1
#
_entry.id   AF-A0A3Q7IQJ2-F1
#
_cell.length_a   1.000
_cell.length_b   1.000
_cell.length_c   1.000
_cell.angle_alpha   90.00
_cell.angle_beta   90.00
_cell.angle_gamma   90.00
#
_symmetry.space_group_name_H-M   'P 1'
#
loop_
_entity.id
_entity.type
_entity.pdbx_description
1 polymer ?
#
loop_
_entity_poly.entity_id
_entity_poly.type
_entity_poly.pdbx_seq_one_letter_code
_entity_poly.pdbx_strand_id
1 'polypeptide(L)'
;MLVVFKYGKIFSLKLASVPIVVVTSPKLAKEVLKTQDLVFFRTSLVGQQKLSYNGHDIAFAPYNDYWREMRKICVLHLFSLKKVQLFSLIREDEVSRMIKKIYQRAFNSQVTNLSNLMISLNSTIICRVAFGVRFDEEAHE
;
A
#
# COMPACT_ATOMS: atom_id res chain seq x y z
N MET A 1 -6.30 -11.10 18.64
CA MET A 1 -6.84 -12.47 18.79
C MET A 1 -7.81 -12.59 19.98
N LEU A 2 -7.46 -12.10 21.19
CA LEU A 2 -8.30 -12.21 22.39
C LEU A 2 -9.70 -11.56 22.27
N VAL A 3 -9.82 -10.40 21.63
CA VAL A 3 -11.10 -9.68 21.48
C VAL A 3 -12.10 -10.48 20.62
N VAL A 4 -11.61 -11.15 19.57
CA VAL A 4 -12.46 -11.92 18.64
C VAL A 4 -13.09 -13.12 19.33
N PHE A 5 -12.35 -13.79 20.21
CA PHE A 5 -12.89 -14.92 20.98
C PHE A 5 -14.00 -14.50 21.95
N LYS A 6 -13.92 -13.29 22.51
CA LYS A 6 -14.89 -12.80 23.49
C LYS A 6 -16.15 -12.24 22.85
N TYR A 7 -16.03 -11.52 21.73
CA TYR A 7 -17.15 -10.78 21.13
C TYR A 7 -17.67 -11.37 19.81
N GLY A 8 -17.00 -12.39 19.27
CA GLY A 8 -17.43 -13.09 18.06
C GLY A 8 -16.90 -12.48 16.76
N LYS A 9 -17.52 -12.90 15.65
CA LYS A 9 -17.07 -12.65 14.27
C LYS A 9 -17.42 -11.26 13.73
N ILE A 10 -18.31 -10.55 14.43
CA ILE A 10 -18.70 -9.17 14.18
C ILE A 10 -18.99 -8.51 15.53
N PHE A 11 -18.40 -7.34 15.76
CA PHE A 11 -18.61 -6.60 17.00
C PHE A 11 -18.37 -5.10 16.78
N SER A 12 -19.00 -4.27 17.59
CA SER A 12 -18.81 -2.82 17.58
C SER A 12 -17.90 -2.38 18.72
N LEU A 13 -17.05 -1.39 18.47
CA LEU A 13 -16.27 -0.67 19.47
C LEU A 13 -16.32 0.83 19.18
N LYS A 14 -15.98 1.64 20.16
CA LYS A 14 -15.88 3.10 19.99
C LYS A 14 -14.41 3.50 20.04
N LEU A 15 -13.88 4.00 18.93
CA LEU A 15 -12.53 4.56 18.86
C LEU A 15 -12.64 6.07 19.09
N ALA A 16 -12.25 6.50 20.29
CA ALA A 16 -12.52 7.86 20.79
C ALA A 16 -14.03 8.20 20.72
N SER A 17 -14.44 9.08 19.81
CA SER A 17 -15.85 9.43 19.59
C SER A 17 -16.50 8.67 18.42
N VAL A 18 -15.74 7.90 17.64
CA VAL A 18 -16.18 7.27 16.39
C VAL A 18 -16.59 5.82 16.63
N PRO A 19 -17.84 5.42 16.37
CA PRO A 19 -18.24 4.02 16.40
C PRO A 19 -17.63 3.27 15.20
N ILE A 20 -17.06 2.10 15.47
CA ILE A 20 -16.41 1.23 14.48
C ILE A 20 -17.01 -0.17 14.60
N VAL A 21 -17.33 -0.78 13.46
CA VAL A 21 -17.69 -2.19 13.38
C VAL A 21 -16.48 -2.97 12.88
N VAL A 22 -16.08 -3.99 13.64
CA VAL A 22 -14.98 -4.88 13.31
C VAL A 22 -15.55 -6.19 12.78
N VAL A 23 -15.08 -6.60 11.61
CA VAL A 23 -15.47 -7.85 10.95
C VAL A 23 -14.25 -8.76 10.87
N THR A 24 -14.38 -10.00 11.36
CA THR A 24 -13.25 -10.95 11.48
C THR A 24 -13.50 -12.32 10.84
N SER A 25 -14.55 -12.42 10.02
CA SER A 25 -14.90 -13.64 9.27
C SER A 25 -14.72 -13.42 7.77
N PRO A 26 -14.12 -14.35 7.01
CA PRO A 26 -14.02 -14.25 5.55
C PRO A 26 -15.38 -14.11 4.85
N LYS A 27 -16.42 -14.79 5.38
CA LYS A 27 -17.79 -14.68 4.84
C LYS A 27 -18.31 -13.25 4.95
N LEU A 28 -18.15 -12.63 6.11
CA LEU A 28 -18.59 -11.26 6.35
C LEU A 28 -17.70 -10.24 5.62
N ALA A 29 -16.40 -10.49 5.51
CA ALA A 29 -15.51 -9.65 4.72
C ALA A 29 -15.91 -9.64 3.24
N LYS A 30 -16.37 -10.78 2.70
CA LYS A 30 -16.94 -10.83 1.34
C LYS A 30 -18.21 -9.99 1.23
N GLU A 31 -19.11 -10.06 2.20
CA GLU A 31 -20.31 -9.23 2.20
C GLU A 31 -19.97 -7.73 2.18
N VAL A 32 -19.04 -7.29 3.03
CA VAL A 32 -18.66 -5.88 3.15
C VAL A 32 -17.82 -5.38 1.97
N LEU A 33 -16.86 -6.16 1.50
CA LEU A 33 -15.86 -5.72 0.50
C LEU A 33 -16.23 -6.07 -0.94
N LYS A 34 -17.29 -6.85 -1.16
CA LYS A 34 -17.73 -7.25 -2.51
C LYS A 34 -19.23 -7.12 -2.73
N THR A 35 -20.07 -7.62 -1.83
CA THR A 35 -21.54 -7.57 -2.03
C THR A 35 -22.09 -6.18 -1.80
N GLN A 36 -21.59 -5.48 -0.77
CA GLN A 36 -22.03 -4.16 -0.32
C GLN A 36 -20.89 -3.14 -0.32
N ASP A 37 -19.92 -3.31 -1.22
CA ASP A 37 -18.70 -2.52 -1.29
C ASP A 37 -18.94 -1.01 -1.46
N LEU A 38 -19.96 -0.63 -2.22
CA LEU A 38 -20.39 0.76 -2.40
C LEU A 38 -20.97 1.37 -1.11
N VAL A 39 -21.70 0.59 -0.31
CA VAL A 39 -22.29 1.06 0.96
C VAL A 39 -21.21 1.29 2.01
N PHE A 40 -20.22 0.40 2.07
CA PHE A 40 -19.09 0.49 2.98
C PHE A 40 -17.88 1.20 2.36
N PHE A 41 -18.10 1.97 1.30
CA PHE A 41 -17.02 2.67 0.63
C PHE A 41 -16.52 3.82 1.50
N ARG A 42 -15.32 3.65 2.05
CA ARG A 42 -14.46 4.65 2.72
C ARG A 42 -15.21 5.68 3.59
N THR A 43 -15.14 5.50 4.90
CA THR A 43 -15.51 6.56 5.85
C THR A 43 -14.50 7.70 5.77
N SER A 44 -15.00 8.94 5.69
CA SER A 44 -14.16 10.13 5.61
C SER A 44 -13.73 10.60 7.01
N LEU A 45 -12.44 10.47 7.32
CA LEU A 45 -11.84 11.05 8.53
C LEU A 45 -11.14 12.38 8.22
N VAL A 46 -11.19 13.34 9.15
CA VAL A 46 -10.56 14.67 8.97
C VAL A 46 -9.07 14.58 8.65
N GLY A 47 -8.34 13.67 9.32
CA GLY A 47 -6.93 13.44 9.05
C GLY A 47 -6.66 12.90 7.64
N GLN A 48 -7.52 11.99 7.16
CA GLN A 48 -7.43 11.45 5.80
C GLN A 48 -7.71 12.52 4.77
N GLN A 49 -8.75 13.34 4.98
CA GLN A 49 -9.05 14.47 4.11
C GLN A 49 -7.86 15.43 4.03
N LYS A 50 -7.28 15.82 5.17
CA LYS A 50 -6.16 16.77 5.17
C LYS A 50 -4.92 16.23 4.47
N LEU A 51 -4.63 14.93 4.61
CA LEU A 51 -3.52 14.27 3.93
C LEU A 51 -3.74 14.16 2.40
N SER A 52 -4.99 13.94 1.99
CA SER A 52 -5.38 13.66 0.60
C SER A 52 -5.90 14.89 -0.15
N TYR A 53 -5.58 16.10 0.32
CA TYR A 53 -6.10 17.35 -0.26
C TYR A 53 -7.63 17.35 -0.37
N ASN A 54 -8.32 17.04 0.72
CA ASN A 54 -9.77 16.86 0.82
C ASN A 54 -10.33 15.69 -0.02
N GLY A 55 -9.63 14.55 -0.06
CA GLY A 55 -10.10 13.38 -0.80
C GLY A 55 -9.97 13.52 -2.30
N HIS A 56 -8.93 14.22 -2.78
CA HIS A 56 -8.58 14.34 -4.20
C HIS A 56 -7.47 13.36 -4.61
N ASP A 57 -7.38 12.20 -3.96
CA ASP A 57 -6.48 11.11 -4.36
C ASP A 57 -7.25 9.85 -4.77
N ILE A 58 -6.56 8.73 -4.99
CA ILE A 58 -7.22 7.45 -5.32
C ILE A 58 -7.50 6.59 -4.08
N ALA A 59 -6.87 6.88 -2.94
CA ALA A 59 -6.86 6.02 -1.76
C ALA A 59 -7.99 6.36 -0.76
N PHE A 60 -8.26 7.65 -0.58
CA PHE A 60 -9.17 8.25 0.38
C PHE A 60 -10.31 9.05 -0.26
N ALA A 61 -10.30 9.28 -1.58
CA ALA A 61 -11.46 9.87 -2.25
C ALA A 61 -12.74 9.04 -2.04
N PRO A 62 -13.91 9.69 -1.89
CA PRO A 62 -15.19 9.01 -1.88
C PRO A 62 -15.51 8.40 -3.25
N TYR A 63 -16.45 7.46 -3.29
CA TYR A 63 -16.87 6.88 -4.56
C TYR A 63 -17.64 7.91 -5.38
N ASN A 64 -16.99 8.42 -6.42
CA ASN A 64 -17.55 9.40 -7.35
C ASN A 64 -16.91 9.24 -8.73
N ASP A 65 -17.31 10.09 -9.67
CA ASP A 65 -16.85 10.05 -11.06
C ASP A 65 -15.33 10.25 -11.16
N TYR A 66 -14.79 11.17 -10.36
CA TYR A 66 -13.36 11.41 -10.25
C TYR A 66 -12.59 10.14 -9.86
N TRP A 67 -13.01 9.45 -8.79
CA TRP A 67 -12.35 8.23 -8.34
C TRP A 67 -12.40 7.12 -9.39
N ARG A 68 -13.53 6.98 -10.10
CA ARG A 68 -13.66 5.97 -11.17
C ARG A 68 -12.70 6.25 -12.33
N GLU A 69 -12.59 7.50 -12.76
CA GLU A 69 -11.66 7.88 -13.82
C GLU A 69 -10.19 7.72 -13.39
N MET A 70 -9.83 8.19 -12.19
CA MET A 70 -8.48 8.02 -11.66
C MET A 70 -8.10 6.54 -11.53
N ARG A 71 -9.03 5.70 -11.04
CA ARG A 71 -8.82 4.25 -10.97
C ARG A 71 -8.61 3.63 -12.34
N LYS A 72 -9.41 4.02 -13.33
CA LYS A 72 -9.28 3.54 -14.71
C LYS A 72 -7.90 3.90 -15.28
N ILE A 73 -7.44 5.14 -15.09
CA ILE A 73 -6.10 5.58 -15.51
C ILE A 73 -5.01 4.72 -14.86
N CYS A 74 -5.07 4.54 -13.54
CA CYS A 74 -4.08 3.73 -12.83
C CYS A 74 -4.07 2.26 -13.32
N VAL A 75 -5.24 1.65 -13.50
CA VAL A 75 -5.34 0.27 -13.99
C VAL A 75 -4.78 0.13 -15.40
N LEU A 76 -5.06 1.07 -16.30
CA LEU A 76 -4.61 0.99 -17.70
C LEU A 76 -3.10 1.29 -17.84
N HIS A 77 -2.62 2.33 -17.16
CA HIS A 77 -1.29 2.88 -17.42
C HIS A 77 -0.22 2.46 -16.43
N LEU A 78 -0.58 2.00 -15.23
CA LEU A 78 0.37 1.56 -14.20
C LEU A 78 0.25 0.07 -13.90
N PHE A 79 -0.97 -0.43 -13.73
CA PHE A 79 -1.21 -1.79 -13.24
C PHE A 79 -1.68 -2.78 -14.30
N SER A 80 -1.65 -2.42 -15.58
CA SER A 80 -2.00 -3.35 -16.66
C SER A 80 -0.93 -4.42 -16.81
N LEU A 81 -1.32 -5.61 -17.27
CA LEU A 81 -0.39 -6.75 -17.43
C LEU A 81 0.86 -6.37 -18.24
N LYS A 82 0.66 -5.64 -19.35
CA LYS A 82 1.74 -5.14 -20.20
C LYS A 82 2.70 -4.22 -19.44
N LYS A 83 2.17 -3.33 -18.59
CA LYS A 83 2.98 -2.40 -17.79
C LYS A 83 3.73 -3.14 -16.67
N VAL A 84 3.06 -4.07 -15.98
CA VAL A 84 3.67 -4.89 -14.93
C VAL A 84 4.83 -5.74 -15.46
N GLN A 85 4.68 -6.29 -16.67
CA GLN A 85 5.74 -7.00 -17.39
C GLN A 85 6.88 -6.06 -17.77
N LEU A 86 6.59 -4.90 -18.35
CA LEU A 86 7.63 -3.91 -18.68
C LEU A 86 8.44 -3.49 -17.44
N PHE A 87 7.78 -3.32 -16.29
CA PHE A 87 8.43 -2.96 -15.03
C PHE A 87 9.14 -4.14 -14.34
N SER A 88 9.07 -5.38 -14.87
CA SER A 88 9.79 -6.52 -14.28
C SER A 88 11.30 -6.31 -14.36
N LEU A 89 11.79 -5.77 -15.47
CA LEU A 89 13.20 -5.46 -15.67
C LEU A 89 13.73 -4.50 -14.60
N ILE A 90 12.93 -3.50 -14.21
CA ILE A 90 13.30 -2.58 -13.12
C ILE A 90 13.42 -3.35 -11.80
N ARG A 91 12.46 -4.23 -11.49
CA ARG A 91 12.49 -5.02 -10.24
C ARG A 91 13.66 -6.00 -10.21
N GLU A 92 13.92 -6.72 -11.28
CA GLU A 92 15.03 -7.66 -11.41
C GLU A 92 16.37 -6.96 -11.22
N ASP A 93 16.53 -5.80 -11.84
CA ASP A 93 17.73 -4.98 -11.77
C ASP A 93 17.96 -4.42 -10.35
N GLU A 94 16.92 -3.91 -9.66
CA GLU A 94 17.07 -3.43 -8.28
C GLU A 94 17.25 -4.57 -7.26
N VAL A 95 16.59 -5.71 -7.45
CA VAL A 95 16.78 -6.88 -6.59
C VAL A 95 18.19 -7.44 -6.73
N SER A 96 18.72 -7.53 -7.95
CA SER A 96 20.10 -7.93 -8.21
C SER A 96 21.10 -7.01 -7.48
N ARG A 97 20.90 -5.69 -7.54
CA ARG A 97 21.70 -4.73 -6.78
C ARG A 97 21.59 -4.91 -5.28
N MET A 98 20.39 -5.11 -4.74
CA MET A 98 20.20 -5.36 -3.32
C MET A 98 20.93 -6.63 -2.87
N ILE A 99 20.84 -7.73 -3.63
CA ILE A 99 21.56 -8.98 -3.34
C ILE A 99 23.07 -8.75 -3.34
N LYS A 100 23.60 -7.99 -4.31
CA LYS A 100 25.03 -7.63 -4.34
C LYS A 100 25.44 -6.82 -3.10
N LYS A 101 24.64 -5.84 -2.67
CA LYS A 101 24.87 -5.08 -1.43
C LYS A 101 24.91 -6.00 -0.20
N ILE A 102 23.96 -6.94 -0.09
CA ILE A 102 23.90 -7.92 1.00
C ILE A 102 25.15 -8.81 0.99
N TYR A 103 25.53 -9.33 -0.18
CA TYR A 103 26.73 -10.15 -0.33
C TYR A 103 28.00 -9.41 0.12
N GLN A 104 28.17 -8.15 -0.29
CA GLN A 104 29.33 -7.34 0.11
C GLN A 104 29.36 -7.09 1.62
N ARG A 105 28.22 -6.79 2.24
CA ARG A 105 28.15 -6.61 3.69
C ARG A 105 28.45 -7.91 4.44
N ALA A 106 27.90 -9.03 3.97
CA ALA A 106 28.16 -10.34 4.54
C ALA A 106 29.64 -10.75 4.41
N PHE A 107 30.27 -10.50 3.26
CA PHE A 107 31.70 -10.73 3.04
C PHE A 107 32.56 -9.93 4.04
N ASN A 108 32.14 -8.71 4.37
CA ASN A 108 32.80 -7.86 5.37
C ASN A 108 32.37 -8.18 6.82
N SER A 109 31.66 -9.29 7.07
CA SER A 109 31.10 -9.66 8.38
C SER A 109 30.21 -8.58 9.02
N GLN A 110 29.55 -7.74 8.20
CA GLN A 110 28.68 -6.66 8.67
C GLN A 110 27.22 -7.14 8.80
N VAL A 111 26.61 -6.82 9.95
CA VAL A 111 25.18 -7.06 10.18
C VAL A 111 24.36 -6.15 9.28
N THR A 112 23.33 -6.72 8.65
CA THR A 112 22.47 -6.00 7.71
C THR A 112 21.05 -5.89 8.24
N ASN A 113 20.54 -4.66 8.31
CA ASN A 113 19.13 -4.40 8.59
C ASN A 113 18.29 -4.61 7.31
N LEU A 114 17.57 -5.73 7.25
CA LEU A 114 16.73 -6.08 6.12
C LEU A 114 15.51 -5.15 5.95
N SER A 115 14.98 -4.59 7.04
CA SER A 115 13.85 -3.65 6.95
C SER A 115 14.25 -2.39 6.20
N ASN A 116 15.41 -1.81 6.52
CA ASN A 116 15.91 -0.62 5.82
C ASN A 116 16.21 -0.91 4.35
N LEU A 117 16.84 -2.05 4.05
CA LEU A 117 17.07 -2.47 2.67
C LEU A 117 15.77 -2.66 1.88
N MET A 118 14.75 -3.26 2.50
CA MET A 118 13.48 -3.49 1.82
C MET A 118 12.72 -2.18 1.58
N ILE A 119 12.76 -1.24 2.53
CA ILE A 119 12.21 0.11 2.34
C ILE A 119 12.91 0.78 1.16
N SER A 120 14.25 0.78 1.15
CA SER A 120 15.05 1.36 0.08
C SER A 120 14.78 0.74 -1.29
N LEU A 121 14.71 -0.60 -1.36
CA LEU A 121 14.36 -1.32 -2.57
C LEU A 121 12.98 -0.89 -3.11
N ASN A 122 11.96 -0.87 -2.25
CA ASN A 122 10.60 -0.51 -2.66
C ASN A 122 10.53 0.95 -3.10
N SER A 123 11.13 1.88 -2.34
CA SER A 123 11.21 3.30 -2.72
C SER A 123 11.89 3.48 -4.06
N THR A 124 13.03 2.82 -4.29
CA THR A 124 13.76 2.89 -5.56
C THR A 124 12.94 2.35 -6.72
N ILE A 125 12.28 1.20 -6.55
CA ILE A 125 11.39 0.63 -7.58
C ILE A 125 10.24 1.59 -7.89
N ILE A 126 9.58 2.15 -6.87
CA ILE A 126 8.48 3.10 -7.06
C ILE A 126 8.98 4.35 -7.78
N CYS A 127 10.11 4.93 -7.37
CA CYS A 127 10.69 6.11 -8.00
C CYS A 127 11.06 5.84 -9.47
N ARG A 128 11.63 4.68 -9.78
CA ARG A 128 11.97 4.34 -11.17
C ARG A 128 10.74 4.11 -12.04
N VAL A 129 9.70 3.47 -11.50
CA VAL A 129 8.46 3.22 -12.21
C VAL A 129 7.69 4.53 -12.45
N ALA A 130 7.61 5.39 -11.44
CA ALA A 130 6.82 6.62 -11.49
C ALA A 130 7.53 7.79 -12.18
N PHE A 131 8.84 7.93 -11.96
CA PHE A 131 9.61 9.13 -12.33
C PHE A 131 10.83 8.81 -13.21
N GLY A 132 11.17 7.55 -13.43
CA GLY A 132 12.35 7.15 -14.21
C GLY A 132 13.69 7.36 -13.49
N VAL A 133 13.69 7.81 -12.24
CA VAL A 133 14.89 8.08 -11.44
C VAL A 133 15.07 7.04 -10.34
N ARG A 134 16.32 6.79 -9.95
CA ARG A 134 16.62 5.99 -8.76
C ARG A 134 16.45 6.86 -7.51
N PHE A 135 16.08 6.20 -6.42
CA PHE A 135 16.14 6.79 -5.10
C PHE A 135 17.56 6.56 -4.59
N ASP A 136 18.38 7.61 -4.55
CA ASP A 136 19.73 7.50 -4.01
C ASP A 136 19.68 7.61 -2.47
N GLU A 137 20.23 6.60 -1.79
CA GLU A 137 20.44 6.63 -0.33
C GLU A 137 21.53 7.63 0.08
N GLU A 138 22.32 8.14 -0.88
CA GLU A 138 23.47 9.03 -0.64
C GLU A 138 23.10 10.49 -0.34
N ALA A 139 21.80 10.84 -0.28
CA ALA A 139 21.35 12.17 0.11
C ALA A 139 21.32 12.41 1.64
N HIS A 140 21.79 11.44 2.43
CA HIS A 140 21.90 11.54 3.88
C HIS A 140 23.27 11.07 4.39
N GLU A 141 24.30 11.85 4.08
CA GLU A 141 25.47 12.06 4.96
C GLU A 141 25.50 13.52 5.42
#